data_AF-A0A349BU94-F1
#
_entry.id   AF-A0A349BU94-F1
#
_cell.length_a   1.000
_cell.length_b   1.000
_cell.length_c   1.000
_cell.angle_alpha   90.00
_cell.angle_beta   90.00
_cell.angle_gamma   90.00
#
_symmetry.space_group_name_H-M   'P 1'
#
loop_
_entity.id
_entity.type
_entity.pdbx_description
1 polymer ?
#
loop_
_entity_poly.entity_id
_entity_poly.type
_entity_poly.pdbx_seq_one_letter_code
_entity_poly.pdbx_strand_id
1 'polypeptide(L)'
;MTFFWATQWKYMQFTFTEANLLPDDHPENILYQSFTNTFGEEGNVIVIAVQDSLFFTPTKRNAWRELNSKINAFSEINLVLSTDNLQELVKDEKKQEFRLEEVQLSTAKDSASITKFKEKLFLELPFYNNLIFDKENNTLRSVIYMNPDIVNTAKRKDFIFDRFIPLIESFEK
;
A
#
# COMPACT_ATOMS: atom_id res chain seq x y z
N MET A 1 27.98 35.62 -27.65
CA MET A 1 28.17 34.82 -26.42
C MET A 1 26.91 34.06 -25.96
N THR A 2 25.83 33.97 -26.75
CA THR A 2 24.57 33.30 -26.34
C THR A 2 24.38 31.90 -26.95
N PHE A 3 24.87 31.64 -28.16
CA PHE A 3 24.71 30.34 -28.84
C PHE A 3 25.48 29.20 -28.16
N PHE A 4 26.69 29.48 -27.66
CA PHE A 4 27.50 28.51 -26.92
C PHE A 4 26.82 28.10 -25.59
N TRP A 5 26.16 29.02 -24.91
CA TRP A 5 25.43 28.73 -23.66
C TRP A 5 24.14 27.93 -23.92
N ALA A 6 23.44 28.19 -25.02
CA ALA A 6 22.27 27.40 -25.43
C ALA A 6 22.60 25.91 -25.65
N THR A 7 23.83 25.57 -26.09
CA THR A 7 24.25 24.16 -26.25
C THR A 7 24.36 23.41 -24.92
N GLN A 8 24.40 24.10 -23.78
CA GLN A 8 24.47 23.46 -22.46
C GLN A 8 23.11 22.91 -21.99
N TRP A 9 21.99 23.34 -22.58
CA TRP A 9 20.65 22.83 -22.24
C TRP A 9 20.51 21.32 -22.43
N LYS A 10 21.30 20.69 -23.31
CA LYS A 10 21.32 19.23 -23.49
C LYS A 10 21.82 18.47 -22.25
N TYR A 11 22.47 19.13 -21.30
CA TYR A 11 22.95 18.55 -20.04
C TYR A 11 21.98 18.75 -18.87
N MET A 12 20.82 19.40 -19.10
CA MET A 12 19.81 19.59 -18.07
C MET A 12 19.23 18.24 -17.63
N GLN A 13 19.25 17.96 -16.33
CA GLN A 13 18.70 16.76 -15.73
C GLN A 13 17.56 17.15 -14.78
N PHE A 14 16.48 16.37 -14.80
CA PHE A 14 15.41 16.48 -13.84
C PHE A 14 15.60 15.41 -12.77
N THR A 15 15.59 15.82 -11.50
CA THR A 15 15.49 14.89 -10.38
C THR A 15 14.03 14.78 -9.93
N PHE A 16 13.62 13.57 -9.57
CA PHE A 16 12.32 13.25 -8.99
C PHE A 16 12.44 12.73 -7.55
N THR A 17 13.66 12.75 -6.99
CA THR A 17 13.91 12.43 -5.59
C THR A 17 13.78 13.70 -4.76
N GLU A 18 13.41 13.54 -3.50
CA GLU A 18 13.55 14.63 -2.53
C GLU A 18 15.02 15.04 -2.42
N ALA A 19 15.28 16.33 -2.26
CA ALA A 19 16.65 16.84 -2.20
C ALA A 19 17.28 16.50 -0.85
N ASN A 20 18.40 15.76 -0.87
CA ASN A 20 19.20 15.59 0.33
C ASN A 20 19.86 16.93 0.69
N LEU A 21 19.64 17.39 1.92
CA LEU A 21 20.16 18.67 2.41
C LEU A 21 21.60 18.57 2.93
N LEU A 22 22.12 17.35 3.12
CA LEU A 22 23.44 17.08 3.67
C LEU A 22 24.39 16.55 2.58
N PRO A 23 25.70 16.88 2.65
CA PRO A 23 26.71 16.29 1.77
C PRO A 23 26.79 14.77 1.88
N ASP A 24 27.10 14.06 0.78
CA ASP A 24 27.09 12.59 0.74
C ASP A 24 28.03 11.93 1.76
N ASP A 25 29.13 12.61 2.12
CA ASP A 25 30.13 12.14 3.10
C ASP A 25 29.76 12.47 4.56
N HIS A 26 28.63 13.13 4.80
CA HIS A 26 28.13 13.43 6.14
C HIS A 26 27.83 12.11 6.89
N PRO A 27 28.22 11.97 8.18
CA PRO A 27 28.04 10.73 8.94
C PRO A 27 26.58 10.24 8.98
N GLU A 28 25.62 11.18 9.06
CA GLU A 28 24.19 10.85 9.02
C GLU A 28 23.74 10.28 7.66
N ASN A 29 24.33 10.73 6.55
CA ASN A 29 24.02 10.18 5.23
C ASN A 29 24.56 8.75 5.08
N ILE A 30 25.75 8.49 5.61
CA ILE A 30 26.34 7.14 5.62
C ILE A 30 25.47 6.19 6.47
N LEU A 31 25.02 6.65 7.65
CA LEU A 31 24.14 5.88 8.52
C LEU A 31 22.78 5.60 7.85
N TYR A 32 22.17 6.63 7.26
CA TYR A 32 20.90 6.52 6.54
C TYR A 32 21.01 5.53 5.38
N GLN A 33 22.05 5.64 4.54
CA GLN A 33 22.29 4.70 3.44
C GLN A 33 22.49 3.27 3.94
N SER A 34 23.20 3.05 5.06
CA SER A 34 23.34 1.73 5.66
C SER A 34 21.99 1.15 6.13
N PHE A 35 21.16 2.00 6.73
CA PHE A 35 19.80 1.64 7.16
C PHE A 35 18.93 1.25 5.97
N THR A 36 18.84 2.11 4.94
CA THR A 36 18.00 1.85 3.75
C THR A 36 18.50 0.66 2.95
N ASN A 37 19.81 0.40 2.91
CA ASN A 37 20.36 -0.82 2.30
C ASN A 37 19.95 -2.10 3.05
N THR A 38 19.77 -2.01 4.37
CA THR A 38 19.41 -3.17 5.20
C THR A 38 17.91 -3.40 5.25
N PHE A 39 17.13 -2.33 5.37
CA PHE A 39 15.68 -2.38 5.65
C PHE A 39 14.81 -1.96 4.47
N GLY A 40 15.39 -1.36 3.42
CA GLY A 40 14.68 -0.74 2.32
C GLY A 40 14.23 0.69 2.63
N GLU A 41 13.61 1.34 1.65
CA GLU A 41 13.06 2.69 1.73
C GLU A 41 11.52 2.61 1.67
N GLU A 42 10.81 3.21 2.64
CA GLU A 42 9.34 3.16 2.74
C GLU A 42 8.59 4.13 1.81
N GLY A 43 9.31 4.87 0.95
CA GLY A 43 8.74 5.89 0.05
C GLY A 43 7.78 5.36 -1.04
N ASN A 44 7.60 4.05 -1.11
CA ASN A 44 6.80 3.33 -2.10
C ASN A 44 5.41 2.90 -1.58
N VAL A 45 5.01 3.28 -0.36
CA VAL A 45 3.72 2.88 0.22
C VAL A 45 2.66 3.96 0.02
N ILE A 46 1.47 3.55 -0.43
CA ILE A 46 0.25 4.37 -0.47
C ILE A 46 -0.78 3.74 0.46
N VAL A 47 -1.41 4.52 1.32
CA VAL A 47 -2.48 4.06 2.19
C VAL A 47 -3.78 4.74 1.79
N ILE A 48 -4.78 3.94 1.46
CA ILE A 48 -6.16 4.40 1.29
C ILE A 48 -7.02 3.88 2.44
N ALA A 49 -8.01 4.65 2.86
CA ALA A 49 -8.88 4.30 3.95
C ALA A 49 -10.33 4.67 3.66
N VAL A 50 -11.26 3.85 4.16
CA VAL A 50 -12.70 4.12 4.14
C VAL A 50 -13.23 4.05 5.56
N GLN A 51 -14.03 5.03 5.93
CA GLN A 51 -14.77 5.05 7.18
C GLN A 51 -16.26 4.95 6.86
N ASP A 52 -16.80 3.74 6.94
CA ASP A 52 -18.22 3.46 6.61
C ASP A 52 -18.76 2.37 7.54
N SER A 53 -19.80 2.68 8.31
CA SER A 53 -20.46 1.73 9.20
C SER A 53 -21.13 0.58 8.44
N LEU A 54 -21.45 0.79 7.15
CA LEU A 54 -22.05 -0.18 6.24
C LEU A 54 -21.01 -0.98 5.44
N PHE A 55 -19.71 -0.83 5.74
CA PHE A 55 -18.63 -1.53 5.03
C PHE A 55 -18.87 -3.04 4.95
N PHE A 56 -19.32 -3.66 6.04
CA PHE A 56 -19.57 -5.11 6.14
C PHE A 56 -20.89 -5.56 5.50
N THR A 57 -21.52 -4.74 4.65
CA THR A 57 -22.58 -5.20 3.75
C THR A 57 -21.96 -5.86 2.51
N PRO A 58 -22.62 -6.87 1.90
CA PRO A 58 -22.14 -7.50 0.67
C PRO A 58 -21.79 -6.50 -0.43
N THR A 59 -22.63 -5.48 -0.63
CA THR A 59 -22.43 -4.47 -1.69
C THR A 59 -21.16 -3.65 -1.45
N LYS A 60 -21.00 -3.03 -0.28
CA LYS A 60 -19.87 -2.15 0.02
C LYS A 60 -18.55 -2.91 0.08
N ARG A 61 -18.54 -4.08 0.73
CA ARG A 61 -17.36 -4.91 0.85
C ARG A 61 -16.88 -5.43 -0.52
N ASN A 62 -17.79 -5.85 -1.38
CA ASN A 62 -17.42 -6.30 -2.73
C ASN A 62 -16.92 -5.15 -3.60
N ALA A 63 -17.49 -3.96 -3.47
CA ALA A 63 -16.99 -2.78 -4.17
C ALA A 63 -15.54 -2.43 -3.75
N TRP A 64 -15.25 -2.46 -2.44
CA TRP A 64 -13.89 -2.25 -1.92
C TRP A 64 -12.91 -3.31 -2.41
N ARG A 65 -13.31 -4.59 -2.40
CA ARG A 65 -12.53 -5.69 -2.96
C ARG A 65 -12.21 -5.48 -4.43
N GLU A 66 -13.20 -5.05 -5.22
CA GLU A 66 -13.03 -4.78 -6.64
C GLU A 66 -12.05 -3.62 -6.87
N LEU A 67 -12.15 -2.55 -6.09
CA LEU A 67 -11.19 -1.45 -6.11
C LEU A 67 -9.76 -1.96 -5.86
N ASN A 68 -9.55 -2.71 -4.78
CA ASN A 68 -8.24 -3.26 -4.44
C ASN A 68 -7.71 -4.21 -5.51
N SER A 69 -8.57 -5.04 -6.11
CA SER A 69 -8.20 -5.91 -7.21
C SER A 69 -7.79 -5.13 -8.47
N LYS A 70 -8.47 -4.02 -8.78
CA LYS A 70 -8.08 -3.14 -9.90
C LYS A 70 -6.74 -2.46 -9.64
N ILE A 71 -6.51 -1.98 -8.41
CA ILE A 71 -5.24 -1.36 -8.03
C ILE A 71 -4.09 -2.39 -8.11
N ASN A 72 -4.29 -3.60 -7.60
CA ASN A 72 -3.28 -4.66 -7.62
C ASN A 72 -2.96 -5.17 -9.04
N ALA A 73 -3.81 -4.87 -10.03
CA ALA A 73 -3.58 -5.26 -11.42
C ALA A 73 -2.71 -4.27 -12.20
N PHE A 74 -2.40 -3.09 -11.64
CA PHE A 74 -1.48 -2.15 -12.28
C PHE A 74 -0.04 -2.66 -12.22
N SER A 75 0.70 -2.50 -13.33
CA SER A 75 2.13 -2.86 -13.41
C SER A 75 3.02 -2.07 -12.44
N GLU A 76 2.52 -0.92 -12.01
CA GLU A 76 3.14 0.02 -11.08
C GLU A 76 3.02 -0.44 -9.63
N ILE A 77 2.16 -1.42 -9.34
CA ILE A 77 1.86 -1.91 -7.99
C ILE A 77 2.38 -3.34 -7.84
N ASN A 78 3.16 -3.58 -6.79
CA ASN A 78 3.66 -4.91 -6.45
C ASN A 78 2.65 -5.71 -5.63
N LEU A 79 1.99 -5.05 -4.67
CA LEU A 79 1.07 -5.71 -3.74
C LEU A 79 0.07 -4.72 -3.15
N VAL A 80 -1.19 -5.13 -3.06
CA VAL A 80 -2.21 -4.48 -2.22
C VAL A 80 -2.56 -5.38 -1.05
N LEU A 81 -2.22 -4.96 0.16
CA LEU A 81 -2.63 -5.61 1.40
C LEU A 81 -3.94 -4.98 1.90
N SER A 82 -4.97 -5.81 2.06
CA SER A 82 -6.32 -5.38 2.45
C SER A 82 -7.02 -6.46 3.27
N THR A 83 -8.25 -6.21 3.72
CA THR A 83 -9.06 -7.21 4.44
C THR A 83 -9.32 -8.51 3.67
N ASP A 84 -9.13 -8.52 2.34
CA ASP A 84 -9.41 -9.69 1.51
C ASP A 84 -8.26 -10.71 1.42
N ASN A 85 -7.04 -10.33 1.80
CA ASN A 85 -5.85 -11.17 1.67
C ASN A 85 -4.96 -11.16 2.93
N LEU A 86 -5.57 -10.91 4.09
CA LEU A 86 -4.87 -11.02 5.36
C LEU A 86 -4.46 -12.47 5.65
N GLN A 87 -3.32 -12.61 6.33
CA GLN A 87 -2.82 -13.89 6.82
C GLN A 87 -2.93 -13.96 8.34
N GLU A 88 -3.14 -15.15 8.88
CA GLU A 88 -3.08 -15.41 10.31
C GLU A 88 -1.99 -16.44 10.60
N LEU A 89 -1.36 -16.30 11.77
CA LEU A 89 -0.34 -17.22 12.23
C LEU A 89 -1.01 -18.39 12.96
N VAL A 90 -1.03 -19.56 12.33
CA VAL A 90 -1.63 -20.78 12.86
C VAL A 90 -0.56 -21.70 13.39
N LYS A 91 -0.77 -22.22 14.60
CA LYS A 91 0.12 -23.22 15.22
C LYS A 91 -0.17 -24.60 14.63
N ASP A 92 0.82 -25.22 14.00
CA ASP A 92 0.80 -26.64 13.64
C ASP A 92 1.39 -27.46 14.79
N GLU A 93 0.52 -28.13 15.56
CA GLU A 93 0.94 -28.94 16.71
C GLU A 93 1.66 -30.23 16.31
N LYS A 94 1.41 -30.76 15.10
CA LYS A 94 2.04 -31.98 14.63
C LYS A 94 3.48 -31.74 14.21
N LYS A 95 3.72 -30.60 13.54
CA LYS A 95 5.06 -30.20 13.07
C LYS A 95 5.79 -29.30 14.07
N GLN A 96 5.13 -28.88 15.14
CA GLN A 96 5.65 -27.95 16.15
C GLN A 96 6.17 -26.64 15.54
N GLU A 97 5.47 -26.12 14.54
CA GLU A 97 5.84 -24.89 13.82
C GLU A 97 4.64 -23.95 13.72
N PHE A 98 4.93 -22.68 13.42
CA PHE A 98 3.89 -21.72 13.04
C PHE A 98 3.85 -21.59 11.52
N ARG A 99 2.65 -21.52 10.95
CA ARG A 99 2.44 -21.30 9.53
C ARG A 99 1.54 -20.10 9.31
N LEU A 100 1.80 -19.38 8.23
CA LEU A 100 0.92 -18.34 7.75
C LEU A 100 -0.15 -18.98 6.86
N GLU A 101 -1.41 -18.77 7.22
CA GLU A 101 -2.57 -19.23 6.46
C GLU A 101 -3.47 -18.02 6.16
N GLU A 102 -4.24 -18.05 5.08
CA GLU A 102 -5.19 -16.97 4.78
C GLU A 102 -6.29 -16.91 5.85
N VAL A 103 -6.66 -15.69 6.26
CA VAL A 103 -7.74 -15.50 7.23
C VAL A 103 -9.04 -16.06 6.67
N GLN A 104 -9.66 -16.97 7.42
CA GLN A 104 -10.92 -17.58 7.03
C GLN A 104 -12.01 -16.54 6.72
N LEU A 105 -12.81 -16.80 5.68
CA LEU A 105 -13.92 -15.94 5.23
C LEU A 105 -13.50 -14.55 4.71
N SER A 106 -12.21 -14.29 4.49
CA SER A 106 -11.71 -13.07 3.82
C SER A 106 -12.30 -12.86 2.42
N THR A 107 -12.64 -13.94 1.72
CA THR A 107 -13.24 -13.91 0.38
C THR A 107 -14.78 -14.05 0.38
N ALA A 108 -15.42 -14.04 1.54
CA ALA A 108 -16.87 -14.18 1.69
C ALA A 108 -17.65 -13.12 0.88
N LYS A 109 -18.83 -13.51 0.39
CA LYS A 109 -19.72 -12.64 -0.40
C LYS A 109 -21.14 -12.56 0.17
N ASP A 110 -21.56 -13.54 0.96
CA ASP A 110 -22.88 -13.56 1.60
C ASP A 110 -22.86 -12.81 2.94
N SER A 111 -24.01 -12.26 3.33
CA SER A 111 -24.11 -11.42 4.53
C SER A 111 -23.74 -12.14 5.82
N ALA A 112 -24.07 -13.43 5.95
CA ALA A 112 -23.83 -14.17 7.18
C ALA A 112 -22.33 -14.44 7.39
N SER A 113 -21.63 -14.86 6.34
CA SER A 113 -20.19 -15.08 6.38
C SER A 113 -19.40 -13.78 6.56
N ILE A 114 -19.87 -12.67 5.98
CA ILE A 114 -19.22 -11.37 6.18
C ILE A 114 -19.32 -10.90 7.64
N THR A 115 -20.46 -11.14 8.31
CA THR A 115 -20.60 -10.84 9.75
C THR A 115 -19.62 -11.66 10.58
N LYS A 116 -19.49 -12.97 10.30
CA LYS A 116 -18.49 -13.82 10.99
C LYS A 116 -17.06 -13.35 10.74
N PHE A 117 -16.75 -12.96 9.50
CA PHE A 117 -15.45 -12.38 9.16
C PHE A 117 -15.18 -11.09 9.95
N LYS A 118 -16.17 -10.20 10.09
CA LYS A 118 -16.06 -8.98 10.90
C LYS A 118 -15.69 -9.29 12.35
N GLU A 119 -16.39 -10.24 12.96
CA GLU A 119 -16.14 -10.66 14.35
C GLU A 119 -14.72 -11.20 14.51
N LYS A 120 -14.30 -12.11 13.62
CA LYS A 120 -12.94 -12.64 13.61
C LYS A 120 -11.89 -11.52 13.47
N LEU A 121 -12.10 -10.62 12.50
CA LEU A 121 -11.18 -9.51 12.25
C LEU A 121 -10.99 -8.64 13.48
N PHE A 122 -12.08 -8.27 14.17
CA PHE A 122 -12.02 -7.31 15.28
C PHE A 122 -11.69 -7.93 16.65
N LEU A 123 -12.01 -9.21 16.86
CA LEU A 123 -11.85 -9.87 18.16
C LEU A 123 -10.61 -10.78 18.23
N GLU A 124 -10.25 -11.43 17.12
CA GLU A 124 -9.22 -12.47 17.11
C GLU A 124 -7.91 -12.02 16.45
N LEU A 125 -7.93 -10.91 15.70
CA LEU A 125 -6.77 -10.43 14.94
C LEU A 125 -6.27 -9.03 15.40
N PRO A 126 -5.88 -8.86 16.68
CA PRO A 126 -5.46 -7.57 17.22
C PRO A 126 -4.19 -7.02 16.58
N PHE A 127 -3.36 -7.87 15.97
CA PHE A 127 -2.16 -7.45 15.24
C PHE A 127 -2.48 -6.46 14.11
N TYR A 128 -3.60 -6.64 13.41
CA TYR A 128 -4.00 -5.78 12.31
C TYR A 128 -4.72 -4.49 12.74
N ASN A 129 -5.01 -4.34 14.04
CA ASN A 129 -5.60 -3.12 14.56
C ASN A 129 -4.61 -1.95 14.42
N ASN A 130 -5.11 -0.80 13.98
CA ASN A 130 -4.36 0.40 13.58
C ASN A 130 -3.48 0.25 12.32
N LEU A 131 -3.36 -0.95 11.75
CA LEU A 131 -2.65 -1.20 10.50
C LEU A 131 -3.63 -1.31 9.31
N ILE A 132 -4.59 -2.24 9.40
CA ILE A 132 -5.57 -2.54 8.35
C ILE A 132 -6.98 -2.12 8.77
N PHE A 133 -7.27 -2.12 10.06
CA PHE A 133 -8.56 -1.64 10.57
C PHE A 133 -8.40 -0.87 11.87
N ASP A 134 -9.37 -0.02 12.17
CA ASP A 134 -9.52 0.66 13.46
C ASP A 134 -10.89 0.27 14.04
N LYS A 135 -10.86 -0.46 15.16
CA LYS A 135 -12.06 -0.93 15.86
C LYS A 135 -12.88 0.20 16.51
N GLU A 136 -12.25 1.32 16.85
CA GLU A 136 -12.91 2.45 17.54
C GLU A 136 -13.70 3.28 16.54
N ASN A 137 -13.10 3.55 15.38
CA ASN A 137 -13.65 4.47 14.39
C ASN A 137 -14.35 3.79 13.19
N ASN A 138 -14.36 2.45 13.14
CA ASN A 138 -14.82 1.66 11.99
C ASN A 138 -14.12 2.04 10.67
N THR A 139 -12.82 2.32 10.75
CA THR A 139 -12.02 2.67 9.58
C THR A 139 -11.31 1.43 9.05
N LEU A 140 -11.41 1.19 7.75
CA LEU A 140 -10.71 0.10 7.06
C LEU A 140 -9.68 0.71 6.12
N ARG A 141 -8.51 0.08 6.02
CA ARG A 141 -7.38 0.54 5.23
C ARG A 141 -6.98 -0.49 4.19
N SER A 142 -6.34 -0.03 3.13
CA SER A 142 -5.59 -0.87 2.22
C SER A 142 -4.23 -0.23 1.99
N VAL A 143 -3.20 -1.05 2.16
CA VAL A 143 -1.79 -0.66 2.04
C VAL A 143 -1.32 -1.13 0.68
N ILE A 144 -0.93 -0.19 -0.16
CA ILE A 144 -0.59 -0.40 -1.56
C ILE A 144 0.91 -0.18 -1.70
N TYR A 145 1.65 -1.26 -1.98
CA TYR A 145 3.07 -1.24 -2.23
C TYR A 145 3.32 -1.01 -3.71
N MET A 146 3.84 0.18 -4.04
CA MET A 146 4.30 0.54 -5.37
C MET A 146 5.62 -0.17 -5.69
N ASN A 147 5.85 -0.47 -6.98
CA ASN A 147 7.14 -0.96 -7.44
C ASN A 147 8.24 0.07 -7.12
N PRO A 148 9.29 -0.27 -6.33
CA PRO A 148 10.37 0.65 -5.98
C PRO A 148 11.03 1.32 -7.19
N ASP A 149 11.14 0.59 -8.31
CA ASP A 149 11.80 1.07 -9.54
C ASP A 149 11.11 2.28 -10.17
N ILE A 150 9.83 2.50 -9.86
CA ILE A 150 9.07 3.61 -10.44
C ILE A 150 8.97 4.83 -9.52
N VAL A 151 9.25 4.68 -8.22
CA VAL A 151 8.96 5.67 -7.17
C VAL A 151 9.62 7.01 -7.44
N ASN A 152 10.89 6.97 -7.86
CA ASN A 152 11.72 8.15 -8.11
C ASN A 152 11.81 8.48 -9.61
N THR A 153 10.74 8.21 -10.36
CA THR A 153 10.67 8.45 -11.80
C THR A 153 9.43 9.25 -12.18
N ALA A 154 9.45 9.88 -13.36
CA ALA A 154 8.27 10.55 -13.92
C ALA A 154 7.04 9.62 -14.04
N LYS A 155 7.26 8.30 -14.18
CA LYS A 155 6.18 7.31 -14.26
C LYS A 155 5.31 7.29 -13.00
N ARG A 156 5.87 7.53 -11.81
CA ARG A 156 5.07 7.64 -10.57
C ARG A 156 4.05 8.76 -10.71
N LYS A 157 4.49 9.94 -11.17
CA LYS A 157 3.60 11.09 -11.36
C LYS A 157 2.50 10.74 -12.35
N ASP A 158 2.87 10.25 -13.54
CA ASP A 158 1.89 9.92 -14.59
C ASP A 158 0.89 8.85 -14.10
N PHE A 159 1.36 7.80 -13.42
CA PHE A 159 0.49 6.79 -12.81
C PHE A 159 -0.47 7.38 -11.77
N ILE A 160 0.04 8.20 -10.85
CA ILE A 160 -0.77 8.76 -9.76
C ILE A 160 -1.86 9.68 -10.33
N PHE A 161 -1.51 10.60 -11.22
CA PHE A 161 -2.45 11.60 -11.73
C PHE A 161 -3.39 11.04 -12.80
N ASP A 162 -2.92 10.17 -13.69
CA ASP A 162 -3.71 9.74 -14.85
C ASP A 162 -4.47 8.42 -14.61
N ARG A 163 -4.07 7.64 -13.60
CA ARG A 163 -4.65 6.30 -13.34
C ARG A 163 -5.17 6.13 -11.93
N PHE A 164 -4.34 6.41 -10.92
CA PHE A 164 -4.70 6.13 -9.53
C PHE A 164 -5.79 7.08 -9.01
N ILE A 165 -5.57 8.39 -9.07
CA ILE A 165 -6.55 9.39 -8.60
C ILE A 165 -7.90 9.25 -9.32
N PRO A 166 -7.96 9.15 -10.68
CA PRO A 166 -9.23 8.96 -11.38
C PRO A 166 -9.97 7.69 -10.98
N LEU A 167 -9.26 6.60 -10.67
CA LEU A 167 -9.87 5.35 -10.18
C LEU A 167 -10.50 5.55 -8.79
N ILE A 168 -9.83 6.27 -7.89
CA ILE A 168 -10.37 6.58 -6.56
C ILE A 168 -11.59 7.50 -6.68
N GLU A 169 -11.50 8.58 -7.45
CA GLU A 169 -12.63 9.50 -7.67
C GLU A 169 -13.84 8.81 -8.31
N SER A 170 -13.62 7.82 -9.19
CA SER A 170 -14.70 7.02 -9.76
C SER A 170 -15.34 6.07 -8.75
N PHE A 171 -14.62 5.65 -7.71
CA PHE A 171 -15.14 4.80 -6.65
C PHE A 171 -15.95 5.57 -5.61
N GLU A 172 -15.62 6.84 -5.39
CA GLU A 172 -16.32 7.71 -4.44
C GLU A 172 -17.70 8.18 -4.91
N LYS A 173 -17.97 8.12 -6.22
CA LYS A 173 -19.25 8.50 -6.83
C LYS A 173 -20.28 7.37 -6.80
#